data_AF-A0A4P7QWQ1-F1
#
_entry.id   AF-A0A4P7QWQ1-F1
#
_cell.length_a   1.000
_cell.length_b   1.000
_cell.length_c   1.000
_cell.angle_alpha   90.00
_cell.angle_beta   90.00
_cell.angle_gamma   90.00
#
_symmetry.space_group_name_H-M   'P 1'
#
loop_
_entity.id
_entity.type
_entity.pdbx_description
1 polymer ?
#
loop_
_entity_poly.entity_id
_entity_poly.type
_entity_poly.pdbx_seq_one_letter_code
_entity_poly.pdbx_strand_id
1 'polypeptide(L)'
;MNVGGKWSNGCIHDVSDKGLLVSSSEPPILGTYVDIRRGTLVIIGRVVWNGGSRFGVRTQDPVSLAALLSEPVLKHRPPAADADRRAMKREQSARRIVEQTDRTKRRASAFQFVCLAIIGAGIACFAAMSCYQALVAPLGTTVDVLAGAVS
;
A
#
# COMPACT_ATOMS: atom_id res chain seq x y z
N MET A 1 20.88 1.84 -12.94
CA MET A 1 20.99 0.95 -11.78
C MET A 1 22.45 0.63 -11.54
N ASN A 2 22.93 0.65 -10.29
CA ASN A 2 24.26 0.21 -9.90
C ASN A 2 24.15 -1.14 -9.19
N VAL A 3 25.04 -2.05 -9.56
CA VAL A 3 25.25 -3.32 -8.87
C VAL A 3 26.73 -3.46 -8.58
N GLY A 4 27.13 -3.42 -7.30
CA GLY A 4 28.52 -3.63 -6.89
C GLY A 4 29.53 -2.68 -7.55
N GLY A 5 29.13 -1.46 -7.88
CA GLY A 5 29.97 -0.47 -8.57
C GLY A 5 29.73 -0.36 -10.08
N LYS A 6 29.16 -1.39 -10.72
CA LYS A 6 28.86 -1.37 -12.17
C LYS A 6 27.51 -0.72 -12.44
N TRP A 7 27.48 0.33 -13.25
CA TRP A 7 26.25 0.99 -13.69
C TRP A 7 25.70 0.35 -14.97
N SER A 8 24.42 0.01 -14.97
CA SER A 8 23.66 -0.45 -16.12
C SER A 8 22.32 0.28 -16.25
N ASN A 9 21.72 0.25 -17.43
CA ASN A 9 20.38 0.79 -17.65
C ASN A 9 19.32 -0.22 -17.20
N GLY A 10 18.18 0.28 -16.72
CA GLY A 10 17.03 -0.53 -16.37
C GLY A 10 15.75 0.28 -16.50
N CYS A 11 14.63 -0.40 -16.72
CA CYS A 11 13.32 0.21 -16.86
C CYS A 11 12.46 -0.14 -15.64
N ILE A 12 11.82 0.86 -15.04
CA ILE A 12 10.87 0.66 -13.94
C ILE A 12 9.49 0.47 -14.57
N HIS A 13 8.86 -0.67 -14.31
CA HIS A 13 7.53 -1.02 -14.84
C HIS A 13 6.41 -0.71 -13.86
N ASP A 14 6.66 -0.91 -12.56
CA ASP A 14 5.68 -0.68 -11.50
C ASP A 14 6.38 -0.17 -10.24
N VAL A 15 5.66 0.65 -9.48
CA VAL A 15 6.12 1.29 -8.26
C VAL A 15 5.05 1.19 -7.19
N SER A 16 5.43 0.60 -6.07
CA SER A 16 4.65 0.61 -4.83
C SER A 16 5.43 1.34 -3.74
N ASP A 17 4.76 1.60 -2.62
CA ASP A 17 5.37 2.21 -1.44
C ASP A 17 6.68 1.50 -1.02
N LYS A 18 6.74 0.18 -1.10
CA LYS A 18 7.85 -0.62 -0.57
C LYS A 18 8.63 -1.42 -1.62
N GLY A 19 8.36 -1.20 -2.90
CA GLY A 19 8.97 -2.04 -3.92
C GLY A 19 8.77 -1.56 -5.34
N LEU A 20 9.61 -2.10 -6.21
CA LEU A 20 9.66 -1.77 -7.64
C LEU A 20 9.68 -3.06 -8.46
N LEU A 21 8.98 -3.05 -9.59
CA LEU A 21 9.21 -4.00 -10.68
C LEU A 21 10.17 -3.36 -11.68
N VAL A 22 11.30 -4.01 -11.95
CA VAL A 22 12.34 -3.46 -12.82
C VAL A 22 12.73 -4.50 -13.87
N SER A 23 13.07 -4.05 -15.08
CA SER A 23 13.76 -4.86 -16.08
C SER A 23 15.14 -4.32 -16.41
N SER A 24 16.06 -5.22 -16.75
CA SER A 24 17.43 -4.89 -17.17
C SER A 24 17.91 -5.93 -18.18
N SER A 25 18.84 -5.54 -19.06
CA SER A 25 19.55 -6.49 -19.93
C SER A 25 20.42 -7.45 -19.12
N GLU A 26 20.98 -6.95 -18.02
CA GLU A 26 21.73 -7.72 -17.02
C GLU A 26 20.98 -7.63 -15.69
N PRO A 27 20.03 -8.54 -15.42
CA PRO A 27 19.26 -8.58 -14.18
C PRO A 27 20.17 -9.02 -13.01
N PRO A 28 20.13 -8.33 -11.84
CA PRO A 28 20.94 -8.73 -10.69
C PRO A 28 20.46 -10.05 -10.08
N ILE A 29 21.36 -10.76 -9.41
CA ILE A 29 21.01 -12.00 -8.71
C ILE A 29 20.08 -11.72 -7.50
N LEU A 30 19.34 -12.74 -7.10
CA LEU A 30 18.46 -12.66 -5.93
C LEU A 30 19.27 -12.25 -4.69
N GLY A 31 18.73 -11.31 -3.91
CA GLY A 31 19.35 -10.83 -2.69
C GLY A 31 20.39 -9.73 -2.87
N THR A 32 20.77 -9.38 -4.10
CA THR A 32 21.69 -8.29 -4.37
C THR A 32 21.10 -6.94 -4.01
N TYR A 33 21.93 -6.08 -3.40
CA TYR A 33 21.61 -4.67 -3.21
C TYR A 33 21.86 -3.88 -4.50
N VAL A 34 20.90 -3.03 -4.84
CA VAL A 34 20.94 -2.22 -6.04
C VAL A 34 20.66 -0.76 -5.71
N ASP A 35 21.44 0.13 -6.35
CA ASP A 35 21.15 1.56 -6.33
C ASP A 35 20.49 1.96 -7.65
N ILE A 36 19.22 2.34 -7.59
CA ILE A 36 18.47 2.81 -8.76
C ILE A 36 18.45 4.34 -8.73
N ARG A 37 18.96 4.94 -9.81
CA ARG A 37 18.94 6.40 -9.98
C ARG A 37 18.03 6.78 -11.12
N ARG A 38 17.16 7.76 -10.89
CA ARG A 38 16.31 8.39 -11.89
C ARG A 38 16.27 9.90 -11.62
N GLY A 39 16.82 10.70 -12.54
CA GLY A 39 16.98 12.14 -12.31
C GLY A 39 17.85 12.39 -11.08
N THR A 40 17.33 13.16 -10.11
CA THR A 40 18.01 13.39 -8.82
C THR A 40 17.68 12.32 -7.77
N LEU A 41 16.67 11.48 -8.01
CA LEU A 41 16.23 10.46 -7.07
C LEU A 41 17.20 9.28 -7.05
N VAL A 42 17.48 8.82 -5.83
CA VAL A 42 18.32 7.66 -5.57
C VAL A 42 17.56 6.73 -4.62
N ILE A 43 17.12 5.60 -5.17
CA ILE A 43 16.38 4.54 -4.48
C ILE A 43 17.35 3.40 -4.22
N ILE A 44 17.43 2.96 -2.96
CA ILE A 44 18.25 1.81 -2.54
C ILE A 44 17.29 0.66 -2.22
N GLY A 45 17.62 -0.53 -2.69
CA GLY A 45 16.80 -1.71 -2.42
C GLY A 45 17.55 -3.03 -2.61
N ARG A 46 16.87 -4.11 -2.25
CA ARG A 46 17.35 -5.50 -2.37
C ARG A 46 16.47 -6.27 -3.34
N VAL A 47 17.07 -7.02 -4.25
CA VAL A 47 16.33 -7.91 -5.15
C VAL A 47 15.68 -9.03 -4.35
N VAL A 48 14.37 -9.21 -4.49
CA VAL A 48 13.56 -10.20 -3.74
C VAL A 48 12.98 -11.32 -4.59
N TRP A 49 12.98 -11.17 -5.91
CA TRP A 49 12.73 -12.24 -6.85
C TRP A 49 13.32 -11.85 -8.21
N ASN A 50 13.67 -12.84 -9.04
CA ASN A 50 14.19 -12.64 -10.39
C ASN A 50 13.50 -13.64 -11.34
N GLY A 51 12.96 -13.15 -12.45
CA GLY A 51 12.28 -13.91 -13.50
C GLY A 51 12.93 -13.74 -14.87
N GLY A 52 14.27 -13.74 -14.92
CA GLY A 52 15.03 -13.45 -16.13
C GLY A 52 15.16 -11.95 -16.32
N SER A 53 14.58 -11.38 -17.37
CA SER A 53 14.73 -9.95 -17.70
C SER A 53 14.05 -9.00 -16.71
N ARG A 54 13.16 -9.52 -15.85
CA ARG A 54 12.41 -8.76 -14.85
C ARG A 54 12.72 -9.25 -13.45
N PHE A 55 12.75 -8.35 -12.49
CA PHE A 55 13.02 -8.66 -11.10
C PHE A 55 12.29 -7.68 -10.18
N GLY A 56 11.95 -8.17 -8.99
CA GLY A 56 11.35 -7.38 -7.93
C GLY A 56 12.42 -6.84 -7.00
N VAL A 57 12.31 -5.57 -6.65
CA VAL A 57 13.18 -4.91 -5.68
C VAL A 57 12.36 -4.47 -4.48
N ARG A 58 12.74 -4.90 -3.28
CA ARG A 58 12.25 -4.35 -2.01
C ARG A 58 13.07 -3.12 -1.67
N THR A 59 12.42 -1.98 -1.51
CA THR A 59 13.13 -0.72 -1.21
C THR A 59 13.43 -0.60 0.27
N GLN A 60 14.54 0.05 0.60
CA GLN A 60 14.92 0.34 2.00
C GLN A 60 13.97 1.38 2.60
N ASP A 61 13.70 2.44 1.83
CA ASP A 61 12.79 3.53 2.21
C ASP A 61 11.54 3.52 1.33
N PRO A 62 10.42 4.10 1.83
CA PRO A 62 9.23 4.33 1.02
C PRO A 62 9.52 5.11 -0.27
N VAL A 63 8.95 4.68 -1.38
CA VAL A 63 9.10 5.37 -2.67
C VAL A 63 7.86 6.17 -3.02
N SER A 64 8.03 7.48 -3.20
CA SER A 64 6.96 8.38 -3.67
C SER A 64 6.78 8.28 -5.19
N LEU A 65 5.65 7.73 -5.63
CA LEU A 65 5.26 7.73 -7.05
C LEU A 65 5.16 9.16 -7.60
N ALA A 66 4.60 10.09 -6.82
CA ALA A 66 4.49 11.48 -7.23
C ALA A 66 5.87 12.11 -7.48
N ALA A 67 6.84 11.89 -6.59
CA ALA A 67 8.20 12.38 -6.77
C ALA A 67 8.86 11.77 -8.00
N LEU A 68 8.65 10.47 -8.24
CA LEU A 68 9.13 9.82 -9.45
C LEU A 68 8.54 10.48 -10.70
N LEU A 69 7.24 10.69 -10.76
CA LEU A 69 6.59 11.27 -11.95
C LEU A 69 6.97 12.74 -12.19
N SER A 70 7.15 13.53 -11.12
CA SER A 70 7.56 14.93 -11.23
C SER A 70 9.03 15.11 -11.64
N GLU A 71 9.81 14.05 -11.60
CA GLU A 71 11.26 14.15 -11.79
C GLU A 71 11.62 14.40 -13.26
N PRO A 72 12.35 15.48 -13.57
CA PRO A 72 12.68 15.82 -14.94
C PRO A 72 13.54 14.71 -15.57
N VAL A 73 13.22 14.37 -16.81
CA VAL A 73 14.02 13.43 -17.60
C VAL A 73 15.30 14.12 -18.03
N LEU A 74 16.33 14.01 -17.20
CA LEU A 74 17.66 14.52 -17.52
C LEU A 74 18.27 13.64 -18.63
N LYS A 75 18.61 14.26 -19.76
CA LYS A 75 19.32 13.57 -20.86
C LYS A 75 20.71 13.10 -20.43
N HIS A 76 21.32 13.76 -19.46
CA HIS A 76 22.67 13.47 -18.98
C HIS A 76 22.66 13.30 -17.46
N ARG A 77 23.49 12.36 -16.98
CA ARG A 77 23.69 12.13 -15.54
C ARG A 77 24.42 13.35 -14.96
N PRO A 78 23.86 14.04 -13.94
CA PRO A 78 24.61 15.08 -13.24
C PRO A 78 25.82 14.45 -12.53
N PRO A 79 27.00 15.11 -12.54
CA PRO A 79 28.19 14.60 -11.88
C PRO A 79 27.92 14.32 -10.40
N ALA A 80 28.52 13.25 -9.89
CA ALA A 80 28.48 12.95 -8.47
C ALA A 80 29.27 14.05 -7.75
N ALA A 81 28.58 14.99 -7.08
CA ALA A 81 29.27 15.96 -6.25
C ALA A 81 29.85 15.24 -5.03
N ASP A 82 31.17 15.28 -4.89
CA ASP A 82 31.97 14.62 -3.86
C ASP A 82 31.81 15.20 -2.44
N ALA A 83 30.96 16.21 -2.24
CA ALA A 83 30.74 16.79 -0.92
C ALA A 83 29.65 16.03 -0.15
N ASP A 84 30.05 15.31 0.89
CA ASP A 84 29.28 14.85 2.06
C ASP A 84 27.73 14.85 1.95
N ARG A 85 27.19 14.09 0.99
CA ARG A 85 25.74 13.96 0.76
C ARG A 85 25.02 13.08 1.80
N ARG A 86 25.75 12.42 2.70
CA ARG A 86 25.19 11.44 3.64
C ARG A 86 24.40 12.09 4.77
N ALA A 87 24.82 13.27 5.22
CA ALA A 87 24.13 14.01 6.28
C ALA A 87 22.81 14.65 5.77
N MET A 88 22.86 15.39 4.65
CA MET A 88 21.67 16.09 4.13
C MET A 88 20.55 15.15 3.66
N LYS A 89 20.89 13.96 3.13
CA LYS A 89 19.89 13.01 2.63
C LYS A 89 19.04 12.41 3.76
N ARG A 90 19.61 12.16 4.96
CA ARG A 90 18.85 11.62 6.10
C ARG A 90 17.79 12.59 6.61
N GLU A 91 18.12 13.88 6.67
CA GLU A 91 17.20 14.89 7.19
C GLU A 91 16.03 15.15 6.22
N GLN A 92 16.30 15.21 4.90
CA GLN A 92 15.25 15.35 3.89
C GLN A 92 14.38 14.09 3.76
N SER A 93 14.96 12.89 3.87
CA SER A 93 14.20 11.64 3.90
C SER A 93 13.26 11.58 5.11
N ALA A 94 13.75 11.95 6.30
CA ALA A 94 12.94 11.97 7.52
C ALA A 94 11.74 12.92 7.41
N ARG A 95 11.94 14.13 6.86
CA ARG A 95 10.85 15.11 6.64
C ARG A 95 9.81 14.61 5.63
N ARG A 96 10.23 13.96 4.54
CA ARG A 96 9.30 13.38 3.54
C ARG A 96 8.54 12.15 4.07
N ILE A 97 9.16 11.31 4.91
CA ILE A 97 8.50 10.15 5.53
C ILE A 97 7.34 10.60 6.43
N VAL A 98 7.54 11.69 7.19
CA VAL A 98 6.48 12.26 8.04
C VAL A 98 5.30 12.75 7.18
N GLU A 99 5.56 13.51 6.12
CA GLU A 99 4.50 14.04 5.24
C GLU A 99 3.75 12.95 4.46
N GLN A 100 4.42 11.87 4.06
CA GLN A 100 3.78 10.78 3.30
C GLN A 100 2.98 9.83 4.17
N THR A 101 3.35 9.65 5.43
CA THR A 101 2.65 8.75 6.37
C THR A 101 1.22 9.23 6.65
N ASP A 102 0.98 10.55 6.63
CA ASP A 102 -0.33 11.12 6.92
C ASP A 102 -1.37 10.88 5.82
N ARG A 103 -0.94 10.74 4.56
CA ARG A 103 -1.85 10.51 3.42
C ARG A 103 -2.33 9.06 3.34
N THR A 104 -1.49 8.10 3.72
CA THR A 104 -1.81 6.67 3.64
C THR A 104 -2.71 6.23 4.79
N LYS A 105 -2.57 6.83 5.98
CA LYS A 105 -3.44 6.56 7.16
C LYS A 105 -4.91 6.88 6.89
N ARG A 106 -5.20 7.94 6.14
CA ARG A 106 -6.58 8.34 5.79
C ARG A 106 -7.30 7.35 4.88
N ARG A 107 -6.57 6.58 4.08
CA ARG A 107 -7.16 5.53 3.21
C ARG A 107 -7.36 4.21 3.94
N ALA A 108 -6.47 3.85 4.87
CA ALA A 108 -6.60 2.64 5.66
C ALA A 108 -7.74 2.72 6.69
N SER A 109 -7.96 3.89 7.32
CA SER A 109 -9.04 4.05 8.29
C SER A 109 -10.44 4.01 7.67
N ALA A 110 -10.60 4.49 6.43
CA ALA A 110 -11.89 4.46 5.73
C ALA A 110 -12.43 3.03 5.56
N PHE A 111 -11.57 2.05 5.30
CA PHE A 111 -11.97 0.64 5.17
C PHE A 111 -12.46 0.06 6.51
N GLN A 112 -11.80 0.42 7.61
CA GLN A 112 -12.19 -0.02 8.95
C GLN A 112 -13.60 0.46 9.33
N PHE A 113 -13.95 1.72 9.01
CA PHE A 113 -15.28 2.25 9.27
C PHE A 113 -16.37 1.53 8.46
N VAL A 114 -16.09 1.18 7.20
CA VAL A 114 -17.03 0.43 6.36
C VAL A 114 -17.27 -0.97 6.92
N CYS A 115 -16.22 -1.70 7.31
CA CYS A 115 -16.36 -3.02 7.92
C CYS A 115 -17.17 -2.97 9.22
N LEU A 116 -16.90 -1.99 10.09
CA LEU A 116 -17.64 -1.81 11.35
C LEU A 116 -19.11 -1.47 11.10
N ALA A 117 -19.40 -0.62 10.10
CA ALA A 117 -20.77 -0.29 9.73
C ALA A 117 -21.55 -1.51 9.23
N ILE A 118 -20.95 -2.35 8.38
CA ILE A 118 -21.58 -3.58 7.87
C ILE A 118 -21.87 -4.56 9.00
N ILE A 119 -20.90 -4.77 9.90
CA ILE A 119 -21.07 -5.66 11.05
C ILE A 119 -22.17 -5.15 11.98
N GLY A 120 -22.17 -3.86 12.31
CA GLY A 120 -23.18 -3.23 13.16
C GLY A 120 -24.59 -3.33 12.56
N ALA A 121 -24.73 -3.06 11.25
CA ALA A 121 -26.00 -3.20 10.55
C ALA A 121 -26.49 -4.66 10.55
N GLY A 122 -25.60 -5.63 10.35
CA GLY A 122 -25.92 -7.05 10.42
C GLY A 122 -26.46 -7.48 11.79
N ILE A 123 -25.80 -7.06 12.87
CA ILE A 123 -26.22 -7.35 14.25
C ILE A 123 -27.59 -6.72 14.55
N ALA A 124 -27.80 -5.47 14.13
CA ALA A 124 -29.07 -4.77 14.33
C ALA A 124 -30.24 -5.44 13.58
N CYS A 125 -30.03 -5.81 12.32
CA CYS A 125 -31.02 -6.56 11.53
C CYS A 125 -31.35 -7.91 12.18
N PHE A 126 -30.34 -8.65 12.63
CA PHE A 126 -30.54 -9.94 13.27
C PHE A 126 -31.33 -9.81 14.58
N ALA A 127 -31.01 -8.83 15.42
CA ALA A 127 -31.74 -8.55 16.65
C ALA A 127 -33.20 -8.16 16.36
N ALA A 128 -33.44 -7.30 15.37
CA ALA A 128 -34.79 -6.91 14.97
C ALA A 128 -35.63 -8.10 14.48
N MET A 129 -35.05 -8.98 13.65
CA MET A 129 -35.73 -10.22 13.22
C MET A 129 -36.04 -11.15 14.40
N SER A 130 -35.09 -11.28 15.33
CA SER A 130 -35.26 -12.12 16.52
C SER A 130 -36.39 -11.61 17.42
N CYS A 131 -36.45 -10.28 17.65
CA CYS A 131 -37.53 -9.65 18.39
C CYS A 131 -38.87 -9.81 17.68
N TYR A 132 -38.93 -9.62 16.35
CA TYR A 132 -40.15 -9.80 15.57
C TYR A 132 -40.69 -11.23 15.69
N GLN A 133 -39.83 -12.24 15.54
CA GLN A 133 -40.23 -13.65 15.70
C GLN A 133 -40.70 -13.96 17.13
N ALA A 134 -40.01 -13.43 18.14
CA ALA A 134 -40.37 -13.62 19.54
C ALA A 134 -41.70 -12.95 19.91
N LEU A 135 -42.07 -11.84 19.26
CA LEU A 135 -43.32 -11.11 19.50
C LEU A 135 -44.51 -11.70 18.72
N VAL A 136 -44.29 -12.19 17.50
CA VAL A 136 -45.37 -12.74 16.65
C VAL A 136 -45.87 -14.09 17.18
N ALA A 137 -44.98 -14.94 17.70
CA ALA A 137 -45.37 -16.26 18.22
C ALA A 137 -46.43 -16.21 19.35
N PRO A 138 -46.30 -15.39 20.41
CA PRO A 138 -47.31 -15.31 21.47
C PRO A 138 -48.55 -14.47 21.09
N LEU A 139 -48.47 -13.54 20.14
CA LEU A 139 -49.63 -12.75 19.71
C LEU A 139 -50.58 -13.55 18.80
N GLY A 140 -50.04 -14.49 18.01
CA GLY A 140 -50.87 -15.40 17.21
C GLY A 140 -51.68 -16.36 18.09
N THR A 141 -51.06 -16.90 19.14
CA THR A 141 -51.73 -17.84 20.04
C THR A 141 -52.82 -17.19 20.89
N THR A 142 -52.66 -15.92 21.30
CA THR A 142 -53.70 -15.22 22.06
C THR A 142 -54.90 -14.83 21.20
N VAL A 143 -54.70 -14.48 19.92
CA VAL A 143 -55.81 -14.22 18.98
C VAL A 143 -56.62 -15.48 18.72
N ASP A 144 -55.99 -16.63 18.51
CA ASP A 144 -56.72 -17.89 18.31
C ASP A 144 -57.51 -18.31 19.55
N VAL A 145 -56.93 -18.11 20.75
CA VAL A 145 -57.61 -18.41 22.02
C VAL A 145 -58.79 -17.45 22.27
N LEU A 146 -58.66 -16.16 21.97
CA LEU A 146 -59.76 -15.20 22.08
C LEU A 146 -60.84 -15.40 21.00
N ALA A 147 -60.47 -15.75 19.77
CA ALA A 147 -61.41 -16.03 18.69
C ALA A 147 -62.19 -17.33 18.93
N GLY A 148 -61.54 -18.37 19.46
CA GLY A 148 -62.16 -19.63 19.84
C GLY A 148 -63.08 -19.54 21.07
N ALA A 149 -62.89 -18.53 21.94
CA ALA A 149 -63.72 -18.32 23.13
C ALA A 149 -65.01 -17.51 22.85
N VAL A 150 -65.17 -16.94 21.64
CA VAL A 150 -66.34 -16.15 21.22
C VAL A 150 -67.30 -16.95 20.31
N SER A 151 -67.02 -18.23 20.06
CA SER A 151 -67.88 -19.17 19.31
C SER A 151 -68.64 -20.10 20.25
#